data_AF-A0A929UQD5-F1
#
_entry.id   AF-A0A929UQD5-F1
#
_cell.length_a   1.000
_cell.length_b   1.000
_cell.length_c   1.000
_cell.angle_alpha   90.00
_cell.angle_beta   90.00
_cell.angle_gamma   90.00
#
_symmetry.space_group_name_H-M   'P 1'
#
loop_
_entity.id
_entity.type
_entity.pdbx_description
1 polymer ?
#
loop_
_entity_poly.entity_id
_entity_poly.type
_entity_poly.pdbx_seq_one_letter_code
_entity_poly.pdbx_strand_id
1 'polypeptide(L)'
;ACISVEKADAGITGLYQMINQQFLLHEFPDAMIVNREDDVGLEGLRRAKMSYNPIGFEKKYMVSQKNFEGKKVDISDPFEEEIRHYEQNQ
;
A
#
# COMPACT_ATOMS: atom_id res chain seq x y z
N ALA A 1 6.96 8.32 7.23
CA ALA A 1 5.63 8.98 7.25
C ALA A 1 4.54 7.97 6.88
N CYS A 2 3.29 8.17 7.31
CA CYS A 2 2.14 7.38 6.87
C CYS A 2 1.09 8.31 6.28
N ILE A 3 0.57 7.99 5.10
CA ILE A 3 -0.36 8.84 4.35
C ILE A 3 -1.72 8.13 4.28
N SER A 4 -2.65 8.53 5.15
CA SER A 4 -3.96 7.87 5.24
C SER A 4 -5.03 8.41 4.31
N VAL A 5 -4.89 9.66 3.85
CA VAL A 5 -5.85 10.27 2.94
C VAL A 5 -5.11 11.07 1.88
N GLU A 6 -5.47 10.81 0.63
CA GLU A 6 -5.05 11.58 -0.54
C GLU A 6 -6.29 11.79 -1.41
N LYS A 7 -6.61 13.05 -1.71
CA LYS A 7 -7.77 13.38 -2.56
C LYS A 7 -7.43 14.56 -3.45
N ALA A 8 -7.73 14.39 -4.72
CA ALA A 8 -7.56 15.40 -5.75
C ALA A 8 -8.69 15.30 -6.78
N ASP A 9 -8.87 16.36 -7.56
CA ASP A 9 -9.75 16.33 -8.73
C ASP A 9 -9.16 15.40 -9.80
N ALA A 10 -9.93 14.39 -10.21
CA ALA A 10 -9.51 13.42 -11.24
C ALA A 10 -9.58 14.01 -12.66
N GLY A 11 -10.27 15.13 -12.87
CA GLY A 11 -10.31 15.85 -14.14
C GLY A 11 -9.00 16.58 -14.47
N ILE A 12 -8.11 16.76 -13.49
CA ILE A 12 -6.84 17.45 -13.65
C ILE A 12 -5.72 16.41 -13.71
N THR A 13 -5.19 16.19 -14.91
CA THR A 13 -4.07 15.27 -15.15
C THR A 13 -2.86 15.67 -14.30
N GLY A 14 -2.32 14.71 -13.54
CA GLY A 14 -1.11 14.91 -12.74
C GLY A 14 -1.34 15.44 -11.31
N LEU A 15 -2.58 15.81 -10.95
CA LEU A 15 -2.83 16.46 -9.66
C LEU A 15 -2.56 15.55 -8.45
N TYR A 16 -2.89 14.26 -8.56
CA TYR A 16 -2.57 13.26 -7.52
C TYR A 16 -1.07 13.11 -7.32
N GLN A 17 -0.29 13.07 -8.39
CA GLN A 17 1.17 12.99 -8.34
C GLN A 17 1.77 14.26 -7.72
N MET A 18 1.26 15.42 -8.12
CA MET A 18 1.72 16.71 -7.63
C MET A 18 1.46 16.87 -6.13
N ILE A 19 0.22 16.64 -5.67
CA ILE A 19 -0.12 16.79 -4.25
C ILE A 19 0.67 15.80 -3.38
N ASN A 20 0.85 14.55 -3.85
CA ASN A 20 1.63 13.56 -3.11
C ASN A 20 3.09 14.01 -2.94
N GLN A 21 3.74 14.45 -4.03
CA GLN A 21 5.12 14.93 -3.99
C GLN A 21 5.26 16.16 -3.09
N GLN A 22 4.42 17.17 -3.29
CA GLN A 22 4.55 18.44 -2.56
C GLN A 22 4.27 18.26 -1.08
N PHE A 23 3.30 17.43 -0.71
CA PHE A 23 2.99 17.15 0.70
C PHE A 23 4.17 16.46 1.39
N LEU A 24 4.76 15.44 0.76
CA LEU A 24 5.91 14.73 1.34
C LEU A 24 7.14 15.63 1.50
N LEU A 25 7.43 16.49 0.52
CA LEU A 25 8.57 17.40 0.58
C LEU A 25 8.48 18.43 1.71
N HIS A 26 7.27 18.90 2.04
CA HIS A 26 7.08 19.97 3.02
C HIS A 26 6.79 19.46 4.43
N GLU A 27 5.92 18.44 4.57
CA GLU A 27 5.50 17.96 5.88
C GLU A 27 6.41 16.85 6.42
N PHE A 28 7.13 16.15 5.54
CA PHE A 28 7.97 15.02 5.90
C PHE A 28 9.35 15.06 5.21
N PRO A 29 10.09 16.17 5.28
CA PRO A 29 11.36 16.35 4.57
C PRO A 29 12.43 15.30 4.95
N ASP A 30 12.37 14.81 6.19
CA ASP A 30 13.34 13.85 6.73
C ASP A 30 12.85 12.39 6.66
N ALA A 31 11.69 12.12 6.07
CA ALA A 31 11.15 10.77 6.01
C ALA A 31 11.91 9.89 5.01
N MET A 32 12.65 8.92 5.53
CA MET A 32 13.35 7.92 4.71
C MET A 32 12.41 6.91 4.05
N ILE A 33 11.29 6.60 4.71
CA ILE A 33 10.29 5.64 4.25
C ILE A 33 8.90 6.25 4.39
N VAL A 34 8.08 6.06 3.36
CA VAL A 34 6.69 6.52 3.30
C VAL A 34 5.78 5.31 3.12
N ASN A 35 4.89 5.09 4.08
CA ASN A 35 3.80 4.12 3.96
C ASN A 35 2.59 4.81 3.30
N ARG A 36 2.14 4.27 2.17
CA ARG A 36 1.00 4.80 1.39
C ARG A 36 -0.25 3.91 1.47
N GLU A 37 -0.34 3.09 2.51
CA GLU A 37 -1.44 2.16 2.79
C GLU A 37 -1.69 1.12 1.68
N ASP A 38 -2.74 0.30 1.79
CA ASP A 38 -3.06 -0.77 0.85
C ASP A 38 -3.92 -0.30 -0.33
N ASP A 39 -3.90 -1.04 -1.43
CA ASP A 39 -4.69 -0.76 -2.65
C ASP A 39 -6.13 -1.29 -2.58
N VAL A 40 -6.53 -1.87 -1.44
CA VAL A 40 -7.85 -2.48 -1.19
C VAL A 40 -8.33 -3.45 -2.29
N GLY A 41 -7.42 -4.03 -3.08
CA GLY A 41 -7.75 -4.94 -4.19
C GLY A 41 -8.18 -4.25 -5.49
N LEU A 42 -8.01 -2.93 -5.62
CA LEU A 42 -8.33 -2.19 -6.84
C LEU A 42 -7.11 -2.13 -7.78
N GLU A 43 -7.19 -2.80 -8.93
CA GLU A 43 -6.07 -2.90 -9.88
C GLU A 43 -5.54 -1.53 -10.36
N GLY A 44 -6.44 -0.58 -10.62
CA GLY A 44 -6.05 0.78 -11.00
C GLY A 44 -5.25 1.49 -9.90
N LEU A 45 -5.63 1.28 -8.64
CA LEU A 45 -4.93 1.83 -7.48
C LEU A 45 -3.59 1.11 -7.24
N ARG A 46 -3.55 -0.22 -7.40
CA ARG A 46 -2.31 -1.00 -7.38
C ARG A 46 -1.33 -0.46 -8.42
N ARG A 47 -1.74 -0.31 -9.69
CA ARG A 47 -0.89 0.28 -10.74
C ARG A 47 -0.40 1.69 -10.39
N ALA A 48 -1.26 2.52 -9.82
CA ALA A 48 -0.91 3.87 -9.39
C ALA A 48 0.11 3.88 -8.24
N LYS A 49 0.05 2.93 -7.30
CA LYS A 49 1.03 2.80 -6.21
C LYS A 49 2.37 2.24 -6.72
N MET A 50 2.30 1.26 -7.62
CA MET A 50 3.48 0.62 -8.23
C MET A 50 4.29 1.59 -9.10
N SER A 51 3.66 2.59 -9.71
CA SER A 51 4.38 3.60 -10.51
C SER A 51 5.34 4.48 -9.70
N TYR A 52 5.23 4.48 -8.37
CA TYR A 52 6.18 5.15 -7.47
C TYR A 52 7.41 4.31 -7.14
N ASN A 53 7.55 3.12 -7.74
CA ASN A 53 8.64 2.18 -7.50
C ASN A 53 8.86 1.90 -6.00
N PRO A 54 7.86 1.29 -5.32
CA PRO A 54 7.97 1.02 -3.89
C PRO A 54 9.18 0.12 -3.60
N ILE A 55 9.76 0.29 -2.42
CA ILE A 55 10.88 -0.54 -1.94
C ILE A 55 10.43 -1.92 -1.43
N GLY A 56 9.11 -2.14 -1.34
CA GLY A 56 8.51 -3.37 -0.84
C GLY A 56 7.07 -3.17 -0.36
N PHE A 57 6.45 -4.26 0.05
CA PHE A 57 5.10 -4.30 0.62
C PHE A 57 5.15 -4.65 2.11
N GLU A 58 4.29 -4.01 2.91
CA GLU A 58 4.17 -4.32 4.33
C GLU A 58 3.30 -5.58 4.54
N LYS A 59 3.86 -6.60 5.20
CA LYS A 59 3.13 -7.83 5.52
C LYS A 59 2.22 -7.63 6.73
N LYS A 60 0.93 -7.90 6.55
CA LYS A 60 -0.07 -7.85 7.61
C LYS A 60 -0.43 -9.27 8.04
N TYR A 61 -0.46 -9.53 9.35
CA TYR A 61 -0.76 -10.85 9.89
C TYR A 61 -2.01 -10.82 10.76
N MET A 62 -2.84 -11.85 10.62
CA MET A 62 -3.94 -12.10 11.55
C MET A 62 -3.49 -13.12 12.60
N VAL A 63 -3.56 -12.74 13.87
CA VAL A 63 -3.19 -13.62 14.99
C VAL A 63 -4.46 -14.22 15.58
N SER A 64 -4.51 -15.55 15.66
CA SER A 64 -5.60 -16.30 16.28
C SER A 64 -5.08 -17.21 17.40
N GLN A 65 -5.93 -17.46 18.40
CA GLN A 65 -5.60 -18.41 19.46
C GLN A 65 -5.65 -19.84 18.89
N LYS A 66 -4.62 -20.65 19.18
CA LYS A 66 -4.45 -22.01 18.62
C LYS A 66 -5.68 -22.91 18.75
N ASN A 67 -6.43 -22.77 19.85
CA ASN A 67 -7.59 -23.60 20.17
C ASN A 67 -8.92 -22.85 19.99
N PHE A 68 -8.93 -21.77 19.21
CA PHE A 68 -10.17 -21.02 18.94
C PHE A 68 -11.04 -21.81 17.96
N GLU A 69 -12.16 -22.36 18.45
CA GLU A 69 -13.12 -23.11 17.63
C GLU A 69 -14.08 -22.22 16.82
N GLY A 70 -13.93 -20.90 16.93
CA GLY A 70 -14.70 -19.94 16.15
C GLY A 70 -14.35 -19.96 14.65
N LYS A 71 -14.78 -18.92 13.92
CA LYS A 71 -14.73 -18.84 12.45
C LYS A 71 -13.37 -19.31 11.88
N LYS A 72 -13.34 -20.55 11.35
CA LYS A 72 -12.25 -21.12 10.55
C LYS A 72 -12.32 -20.53 9.13
N VAL A 73 -12.14 -19.21 9.02
CA VAL A 73 -12.02 -18.58 7.70
C VAL A 73 -10.64 -18.95 7.17
N ASP A 74 -10.54 -19.39 5.93
CA ASP A 74 -9.25 -19.56 5.27
C ASP A 74 -8.53 -18.21 5.27
N ILE A 75 -7.51 -18.08 6.13
CA ILE A 75 -6.73 -16.86 6.32
C ILE A 75 -5.59 -16.84 5.29
N SER A 76 -5.91 -17.00 4.01
CA SER A 76 -4.95 -16.81 2.93
C SER A 76 -5.21 -15.46 2.29
N ASP A 77 -4.27 -14.53 2.43
CA ASP A 77 -4.27 -13.31 1.63
C ASP A 77 -4.09 -13.72 0.15
N PRO A 78 -5.05 -13.41 -0.74
CA PRO A 78 -4.98 -13.82 -2.14
C PRO A 78 -3.80 -13.23 -2.91
N PHE A 79 -3.13 -12.22 -2.35
CA PHE A 79 -2.00 -11.52 -2.99
C PHE A 79 -0.63 -11.97 -2.47
N GLU A 80 -0.55 -12.95 -1.56
CA GLU A 80 0.73 -13.44 -1.00
C GLU A 80 1.72 -13.94 -2.07
N GLU A 81 1.24 -14.66 -3.08
CA GLU A 81 2.09 -15.13 -4.17
C GLU A 81 2.61 -13.98 -5.04
N GLU A 82 1.77 -12.98 -5.31
CA GLU A 82 2.14 -11.79 -6.08
C GLU A 82 3.20 -10.97 -5.34
N ILE A 83 3.01 -10.74 -4.03
CA ILE A 83 3.97 -10.03 -3.17
C ILE A 83 5.32 -10.76 -3.18
N ARG A 84 5.33 -12.10 -3.04
CA ARG A 84 6.57 -12.89 -3.09
C ARG A 84 7.26 -12.79 -4.44
N HIS A 85 6.50 -12.85 -5.53
CA HIS A 85 7.04 -12.70 -6.88
C HIS A 85 7.66 -11.31 -7.07
N TYR A 86 7.01 -10.26 -6.57
CA TYR A 86 7.56 -8.91 -6.63
C TYR A 86 8.86 -8.77 -5.84
N GLU A 87 8.89 -9.24 -4.59
CA GLU A 87 10.07 -9.20 -3.72
C GLU A 87 11.29 -9.96 -4.30
N GLN A 88 11.06 -10.98 -5.14
CA GLN A 88 12.11 -11.77 -5.78
C GLN A 88 12.67 -11.17 -7.08
N ASN A 89 11.91 -10.28 -7.73
CA ASN A 89 12.23 -9.73 -9.06
C ASN A 89 12.59 -8.23 -9.05
N GLN A 90 12.68 -7.61 -7.87
CA GLN A 90 13.35 -6.31 -7.67
C GLN A 90 14.86 -6.50 -7.47
#